data_AF-A0A956RHK9-F1
#
_entry.id   AF-A0A956RHK9-F1
#
_cell.length_a   1.000
_cell.length_b   1.000
_cell.length_c   1.000
_cell.angle_alpha   90.00
_cell.angle_beta   90.00
_cell.angle_gamma   90.00
#
_symmetry.space_group_name_H-M   'P 1'
#
loop_
_entity.id
_entity.type
_entity.pdbx_description
1 polymer ?
#
loop_
_entity_poly.entity_id
_entity_poly.type
_entity_poly.pdbx_seq_one_letter_code
_entity_poly.pdbx_strand_id
1 'polypeptide(L)'
;MDRATKTYPLTDTLAKVRNIENLLLFIDDDLRETALALHNVEQFLVQTLGLLEQPRLRREDVQSLAGDTEVLDHVDMLNETLETLRRRLSH
;
A
#
# COMPACT_ATOMS: atom_id res chain seq x y z
N MET A 1 33.82 -38.84 -16.28
CA MET A 1 34.40 -37.48 -16.31
C MET A 1 33.28 -36.49 -16.54
N ASP A 2 33.04 -35.64 -15.54
CA ASP A 2 32.01 -34.61 -15.46
C ASP A 2 32.02 -33.61 -16.61
N ARG A 3 30.85 -33.39 -17.24
CA ARG A 3 30.63 -32.30 -18.19
C ARG A 3 29.27 -31.60 -18.02
N ALA A 4 28.69 -31.60 -16.82
CA ALA A 4 27.35 -31.03 -16.60
C ALA A 4 27.21 -30.07 -15.40
N THR A 5 28.30 -29.45 -14.96
CA THR A 5 28.23 -28.41 -13.91
C THR A 5 29.18 -27.26 -14.23
N LYS A 6 29.00 -26.63 -15.39
CA LYS A 6 29.54 -25.29 -15.61
C LYS A 6 28.49 -24.28 -15.16
N THR A 7 28.68 -23.73 -13.97
CA THR A 7 27.97 -22.53 -13.53
C THR A 7 28.39 -21.40 -14.46
N TYR A 8 27.58 -21.11 -15.47
CA TYR A 8 27.79 -19.93 -16.29
C TYR A 8 27.52 -18.71 -15.41
N PRO A 9 28.46 -17.74 -15.29
CA PRO A 9 28.14 -16.48 -14.66
C PRO A 9 26.98 -15.86 -15.44
N LEU A 10 25.87 -15.56 -14.76
CA LEU A 10 24.78 -14.79 -15.33
C LEU A 10 25.40 -13.57 -16.02
N THR A 11 25.22 -13.46 -17.32
CA THR A 11 25.73 -12.32 -18.09
C THR A 11 25.16 -11.05 -17.45
N ASP A 12 25.95 -10.00 -17.26
CA ASP A 12 25.53 -8.76 -16.56
C ASP A 12 24.19 -8.21 -17.04
N THR A 13 23.86 -8.40 -18.32
CA THR A 13 22.57 -8.05 -18.92
C THR A 13 21.39 -8.81 -18.30
N LEU A 14 21.51 -10.12 -18.08
CA LEU A 14 20.47 -10.94 -17.44
C LEU A 14 20.29 -10.57 -15.97
N ALA A 15 21.38 -10.24 -15.28
CA ALA A 15 21.31 -9.74 -13.91
C ALA A 15 20.56 -8.39 -13.84
N LYS A 16 20.84 -7.47 -14.77
CA LYS A 16 20.11 -6.18 -14.89
C LYS A 16 18.63 -6.37 -15.18
N VAL A 17 18.26 -7.27 -16.09
CA VAL A 17 16.85 -7.55 -16.40
C VAL A 17 16.10 -8.07 -15.17
N ARG A 18 16.69 -9.02 -14.43
CA ARG A 18 16.10 -9.52 -13.18
C ARG A 18 15.95 -8.43 -12.11
N ASN A 19 16.90 -7.50 -12.03
CA ASN A 19 16.82 -6.39 -11.08
C ASN A 19 15.66 -5.44 -11.44
N ILE A 20 15.43 -5.16 -12.72
CA ILE A 20 14.29 -4.35 -13.19
C ILE A 20 12.97 -5.07 -12.90
N GLU A 21 12.90 -6.38 -13.19
CA GLU A 21 11.71 -7.20 -12.89
C GLU A 21 11.35 -7.14 -11.41
N ASN A 22 12.34 -7.35 -10.52
CA ASN A 22 12.13 -7.26 -9.09
C ASN A 22 11.68 -5.85 -8.65
N LEU A 23 12.27 -4.80 -9.22
CA LEU A 23 11.87 -3.42 -8.91
C LEU A 23 10.41 -3.17 -9.30
N LEU A 24 9.97 -3.65 -10.46
CA LEU A 24 8.59 -3.51 -10.90
C LEU A 24 7.62 -4.27 -10.00
N LEU A 25 7.97 -5.47 -9.54
CA LEU A 25 7.16 -6.22 -8.56
C LEU A 25 6.99 -5.44 -7.26
N PHE A 26 8.06 -4.83 -6.76
CA PHE A 26 7.97 -4.00 -5.56
C PHE A 26 7.12 -2.74 -5.76
N ILE A 27 7.22 -2.08 -6.92
CA ILE A 27 6.39 -0.92 -7.24
C ILE A 27 4.91 -1.32 -7.30
N ASP A 28 4.62 -2.46 -7.92
CA ASP A 28 3.26 -3.01 -8.01
C ASP A 28 2.69 -3.33 -6.62
N ASP A 29 3.48 -3.93 -5.72
CA ASP A 29 3.07 -4.16 -4.33
C ASP A 29 2.85 -2.86 -3.56
N ASP A 30 3.78 -1.90 -3.63
CA ASP A 30 3.63 -0.58 -2.99
C ASP A 30 2.34 0.13 -3.48
N LEU A 31 2.03 0.05 -4.79
CA LEU A 31 0.80 0.61 -5.37
C LEU A 31 -0.46 -0.06 -4.84
N ARG A 32 -0.45 -1.38 -4.66
CA ARG A 32 -1.59 -2.11 -4.06
C ARG A 32 -1.79 -1.72 -2.60
N GLU A 33 -0.71 -1.60 -1.83
CA GLU A 33 -0.78 -1.17 -0.43
C GLU A 33 -1.29 0.26 -0.30
N THR A 34 -0.80 1.18 -1.13
CA THR A 34 -1.32 2.56 -1.21
C THR A 34 -2.81 2.57 -1.55
N ALA A 35 -3.25 1.77 -2.53
CA ALA A 35 -4.66 1.70 -2.91
C ALA A 35 -5.54 1.17 -1.76
N LEU A 36 -5.06 0.17 -1.02
CA LEU A 36 -5.76 -0.38 0.14
C LEU A 36 -5.87 0.64 1.27
N ALA A 37 -4.79 1.33 1.63
CA ALA A 37 -4.80 2.35 2.67
C ALA A 37 -5.75 3.50 2.31
N LEU A 38 -5.70 3.97 1.07
CA LEU A 38 -6.61 5.01 0.57
C LEU A 38 -8.08 4.55 0.63
N HIS A 39 -8.37 3.32 0.24
CA HIS A 39 -9.71 2.76 0.32
C HIS A 39 -10.25 2.74 1.75
N ASN A 40 -9.43 2.36 2.73
CA ASN A 40 -9.86 2.33 4.12
C ASN A 40 -10.18 3.74 4.66
N VAL A 41 -9.37 4.74 4.30
CA VAL A 41 -9.66 6.15 4.63
C VAL A 41 -10.98 6.60 3.98
N GLU A 42 -11.21 6.25 2.71
CA GLU A 42 -12.47 6.56 2.02
C GLU A 42 -13.67 5.91 2.72
N GLN A 43 -13.58 4.64 3.09
CA GLN A 43 -14.65 3.94 3.79
C GLN A 43 -15.03 4.63 5.10
N PHE A 44 -14.05 5.06 5.89
CA PHE A 44 -14.30 5.84 7.11
C PHE A 44 -15.06 7.14 6.82
N LEU A 45 -14.68 7.88 5.78
CA LEU A 45 -15.34 9.12 5.39
C LEU A 45 -16.78 8.88 4.90
N VAL A 46 -17.01 7.82 4.12
CA VAL A 46 -18.35 7.43 3.65
C VAL A 46 -19.25 7.06 4.83
N GLN A 47 -18.74 6.27 5.79
CA GLN A 47 -19.49 5.92 7.00
C GLN A 47 -19.80 7.15 7.85
N THR A 48 -18.83 8.05 8.01
CA THR A 48 -19.01 9.33 8.70
C THR A 48 -20.12 10.16 8.05
N LEU A 49 -20.08 10.32 6.72
CA LEU A 49 -21.08 11.07 5.98
C LEU A 49 -22.47 10.41 6.11
N GLY A 50 -22.54 9.09 5.94
CA GLY A 50 -23.78 8.33 6.07
C GLY A 50 -24.40 8.45 7.46
N LEU A 51 -23.59 8.60 8.51
CA LEU A 51 -24.05 8.91 9.86
C LEU A 51 -24.59 10.33 9.94
N LEU A 52 -23.86 11.34 9.45
CA LEU A 52 -24.27 12.75 9.47
C LEU A 52 -25.56 13.04 8.69
N GLU A 53 -25.84 12.27 7.66
CA GLU A 53 -27.06 12.38 6.84
C GLU A 53 -28.29 11.73 7.48
N GLN A 54 -28.15 11.02 8.62
CA GLN A 54 -29.28 10.36 9.25
C GLN A 54 -30.30 11.37 9.81
N PRO A 55 -31.62 11.14 9.60
CA PRO A 55 -32.67 12.04 10.09
C PRO A 55 -32.68 12.23 11.61
N ARG A 56 -32.10 11.29 12.36
CA ARG A 56 -32.01 11.31 13.82
C ARG A 56 -30.66 10.76 14.27
N LEU A 57 -29.68 11.64 14.32
CA LEU A 57 -28.37 11.35 14.92
C LEU A 57 -28.53 11.06 16.42
N ARG A 58 -28.07 9.88 16.89
CA ARG A 58 -28.01 9.60 18.33
C ARG A 58 -26.61 9.90 18.86
N ARG A 59 -26.56 10.31 20.12
CA ARG A 59 -25.30 10.60 20.83
C ARG A 59 -24.35 9.40 20.83
N GLU A 60 -24.90 8.19 20.99
CA GLU A 60 -24.13 6.94 20.99
C GLU A 60 -23.44 6.67 19.64
N ASP A 61 -24.09 6.99 18.52
CA ASP A 61 -23.53 6.81 17.19
C ASP A 61 -22.34 7.78 16.98
N VAL A 62 -22.48 9.04 17.41
CA VAL A 62 -21.39 10.05 17.37
C VAL A 62 -20.24 9.66 18.28
N GLN A 63 -20.52 9.17 19.48
CA GLN A 63 -19.49 8.77 20.43
C GLN A 63 -18.72 7.55 19.92
N SER A 64 -19.39 6.61 19.25
CA SER A 64 -18.74 5.47 18.61
C SER A 64 -17.79 5.93 17.51
N LEU A 65 -18.24 6.82 16.63
CA LEU A 65 -17.41 7.35 15.54
C LEU A 65 -16.23 8.18 16.06
N ALA A 66 -16.45 9.02 17.08
CA ALA A 66 -15.38 9.82 17.69
C ALA A 66 -14.34 8.97 18.44
N GLY A 67 -14.70 7.75 18.84
CA GLY A 67 -13.80 6.78 19.44
C GLY A 67 -13.05 5.91 18.41
N ASP A 68 -13.45 5.95 17.14
CA ASP A 68 -12.79 5.23 16.06
C ASP A 68 -11.60 6.05 15.55
N THR A 69 -10.42 5.72 16.07
CA THR A 69 -9.15 6.34 15.67
C THR A 69 -8.39 5.51 14.64
N GLU A 70 -8.92 4.37 14.19
CA GLU A 70 -8.23 3.46 13.25
C GLU A 70 -7.96 4.13 11.91
N VAL A 71 -8.77 5.13 11.52
CA VAL A 71 -8.52 5.97 10.35
C VAL A 71 -7.15 6.67 10.39
N LEU A 72 -6.64 7.02 11.56
CA LEU A 72 -5.32 7.65 11.70
C LEU A 72 -4.21 6.67 11.30
N ASP A 73 -4.34 5.40 11.70
CA ASP A 73 -3.40 4.34 11.33
C ASP A 73 -3.42 4.11 9.80
N HIS A 74 -4.59 4.18 9.17
CA HIS A 74 -4.70 4.09 7.71
C HIS A 74 -4.07 5.30 6.98
N VAL A 75 -4.17 6.50 7.55
CA VAL A 75 -3.50 7.69 7.00
C VAL A 75 -1.98 7.57 7.14
N ASP A 76 -1.49 7.08 8.27
CA ASP A 76 -0.06 6.84 8.49
C ASP A 76 0.47 5.79 7.51
N MET A 77 -0.24 4.66 7.34
CA MET A 77 0.09 3.64 6.34
C MET A 77 0.09 4.20 4.91
N LEU A 78 -0.89 5.04 4.56
CA LEU A 78 -0.93 5.69 3.25
C LEU A 78 0.31 6.57 3.03
N ASN A 79 0.72 7.34 4.04
CA ASN A 79 1.90 8.18 3.96
C ASN A 79 3.18 7.33 3.78
N GLU A 80 3.34 6.27 4.57
CA GLU A 80 4.51 5.38 4.51
C GLU A 80 4.63 4.67 3.15
N THR A 81 3.53 4.16 2.60
CA THR A 81 3.52 3.47 1.30
C THR A 81 3.83 4.44 0.15
N LEU A 82 3.27 5.66 0.19
CA LEU A 82 3.57 6.72 -0.78
C LEU A 82 5.03 7.17 -0.70
N GLU A 83 5.60 7.31 0.49
CA GLU A 83 7.02 7.63 0.66
C GLU A 83 7.92 6.54 0.07
N THR A 84 7.59 5.26 0.32
CA THR A 84 8.35 4.11 -0.18
C THR A 84 8.30 4.06 -1.71
N LEU A 85 7.10 4.19 -2.27
CA LEU A 85 6.89 4.26 -3.72
C LEU A 85 7.67 5.42 -4.35
N ARG A 86 7.59 6.63 -3.76
CA ARG A 86 8.32 7.81 -4.24
C ARG A 86 9.83 7.54 -4.26
N ARG A 87 10.38 6.97 -3.19
CA ARG A 87 11.82 6.63 -3.12
C ARG A 87 12.19 5.67 -4.24
N ARG A 88 11.42 4.60 -4.46
CA ARG A 88 11.68 3.62 -5.53
C ARG A 88 11.60 4.21 -6.94
N LEU A 89 10.65 5.11 -7.20
CA LEU A 89 10.50 5.76 -8.52
C LEU A 89 11.59 6.81 -8.80
N SER A 90 12.26 7.31 -7.76
CA SER A 90 13.36 8.28 -7.89
C SER A 90 14.74 7.64 -8.10
N HIS A 91 14.81 6.30 -8.10
CA HIS A 91 16.02 5.52 -8.38
C HIS A 91 16.07 5.04 -9.84
#